data_AF-A0A975ELW6-F1
#
_entry.id   AF-A0A975ELW6-F1
#
_cell.length_a   1.000
_cell.length_b   1.000
_cell.length_c   1.000
_cell.angle_alpha   90.00
_cell.angle_beta   90.00
_cell.angle_gamma   90.00
#
_symmetry.space_group_name_H-M   'P 1'
#
loop_
_entity.id
_entity.type
_entity.pdbx_description
1 polymer ?
#
loop_
_entity_poly.entity_id
_entity_poly.type
_entity_poly.pdbx_seq_one_letter_code
_entity_poly.pdbx_strand_id
1 'polypeptide(L)' 'MPCRDCAGCVRPFTWRSKWEKVWDQFRYCSERCSKERR' A
#
# COMPACT_ATOMS: atom_id res chain seq x y z
N MET A 1 -10.94 9.24 5.97
CA MET A 1 -9.75 8.38 6.06
C MET A 1 -9.51 7.78 4.68
N PRO A 2 -8.34 7.94 4.06
CA PRO A 2 -8.05 7.28 2.79
C PRO A 2 -7.95 5.77 3.05
N CYS A 3 -8.94 5.01 2.59
CA CYS A 3 -8.81 3.57 2.37
C CYS A 3 -8.34 3.39 0.94
N ARG A 4 -7.19 2.74 0.75
CA ARG A 4 -6.68 2.41 -0.58
C ARG A 4 -6.57 0.91 -0.66
N ASP A 5 -6.95 0.37 -1.81
CA ASP A 5 -6.85 -1.06 -2.06
C ASP A 5 -5.41 -1.41 -2.43
N CYS A 6 -4.87 -2.44 -1.81
CA CYS A 6 -3.54 -2.91 -2.15
C CYS A 6 -3.52 -3.57 -3.54
N ALA A 7 -2.66 -3.14 -4.45
CA ALA A 7 -2.54 -3.70 -5.80
C ALA A 7 -1.97 -5.14 -5.88
N GLY A 8 -1.67 -5.76 -4.73
CA GLY A 8 -1.21 -7.14 -4.59
C GLY A 8 -2.29 -8.07 -4.01
N CYS A 9 -2.75 -7.77 -2.79
CA CYS A 9 -3.75 -8.58 -2.10
C CYS A 9 -5.20 -8.06 -2.16
N VAL A 10 -5.45 -6.92 -2.82
CA VAL A 10 -6.77 -6.29 -2.99
C VAL A 10 -7.54 -6.16 -1.67
N ARG A 11 -6.80 -5.95 -0.58
CA ARG A 11 -7.39 -5.71 0.73
C ARG A 11 -7.46 -4.20 0.98
N PRO A 12 -8.60 -3.71 1.50
CA PRO A 12 -8.71 -2.33 1.93
C PRO A 12 -7.79 -2.15 3.12
N PHE A 13 -6.79 -1.29 2.99
CA PHE A 13 -5.91 -0.95 4.10
C PHE A 13 -5.98 0.54 4.38
N THR A 14 -5.90 0.87 5.66
CA THR A 14 -5.98 2.26 6.12
C THR A 14 -4.64 2.94 5.90
N TRP A 15 -4.70 4.12 5.26
CA TRP A 15 -3.56 5.02 5.18
C TRP A 15 -2.94 5.27 6.56
N ARG A 16 -1.60 5.32 6.61
CA ARG A 16 -0.83 5.66 7.82
C ARG A 16 -0.01 6.91 7.55
N SER A 17 0.07 7.83 8.52
CA SER A 17 0.84 9.08 8.41
C SER A 17 2.33 8.85 8.08
N LYS A 18 2.89 7.70 8.48
CA LYS A 18 4.27 7.29 8.13
C LYS A 18 4.49 7.22 6.60
N TRP A 19 3.43 7.09 5.81
CA TRP A 19 3.51 6.90 4.38
C TRP A 19 3.33 8.18 3.57
N GLU A 20 3.10 9.34 4.20
CA GLU A 20 2.88 10.61 3.49
C GLU A 20 3.90 10.91 2.39
N LYS A 21 5.19 10.68 2.67
CA LYS A 21 6.27 10.95 1.71
C LYS A 21 6.41 9.92 0.59
N VAL A 22 5.86 8.73 0.77
CA VAL A 22 6.00 7.59 -0.16
C VAL A 22 4.66 7.16 -0.74
N TRP A 23 3.56 7.83 -0.38
CA TRP A 23 2.19 7.43 -0.72
C TRP A 23 1.91 7.38 -2.22
N ASP A 24 2.62 8.19 -3.00
CA ASP A 24 2.52 8.18 -4.45
C ASP A 24 3.20 6.96 -5.09
N GLN A 25 4.32 6.52 -4.48
CA GLN A 25 5.11 5.37 -4.95
C GLN A 25 4.62 4.03 -4.36
N PHE A 26 3.95 4.04 -3.21
CA PHE A 26 3.55 2.84 -2.47
C PHE A 26 2.14 2.38 -2.86
N ARG A 27 2.05 1.38 -3.74
CA ARG A 27 0.78 0.78 -4.23
C ARG A 27 0.36 -0.49 -3.47
N TYR A 28 1.17 -0.95 -2.53
CA TYR A 28 0.99 -2.23 -1.84
C TYR A 28 0.84 -2.02 -0.33
N CYS A 29 0.11 -2.89 0.38
CA CYS A 29 -0.05 -2.78 1.83
C CYS A 29 1.24 -3.11 2.60
N SER A 30 2.23 -3.70 1.95
CA SER A 30 3.47 -4.17 2.56
C SER A 30 4.53 -4.40 1.48
N GLU A 31 5.80 -4.31 1.87
CA GLU A 31 6.93 -4.69 1.01
C GLU A 31 6.82 -6.14 0.54
N ARG A 32 6.19 -7.02 1.31
CA ARG A 32 5.90 -8.41 0.92
C ARG A 32 5.05 -8.47 -0.36
N CYS A 33 3.92 -7.76 -0.40
CA CYS A 33 3.07 -7.68 -1.59
C CYS A 33 3.77 -6.98 -2.77
N SER A 34 4.68 -6.05 -2.49
CA SER A 34 5.49 -5.42 -3.55
C SER A 34 6.53 -6.39 -4.14
N LYS A 35 7.13 -7.26 -3.31
CA LYS A 35 8.14 -8.24 -3.74
C LYS A 35 7.53 -9.46 -4.42
N GLU A 36 6.34 -9.88 -4.00
CA GLU A 36 5.65 -11.07 -4.55
C GLU A 36 5.14 -10.86 -5.99
N ARG A 37 5.01 -9.60 -6.44
CA ARG A 37 4.59 -9.21 -7.80
C ARG A 37 5.76 -8.94 -8.76
N ARG A 38 7.01 -9.16 -8.36
CA ARG A 38 8.20 -9.04 -9.22
C ARG A 38 8.50 -10.36 -9.93
#